data_AF-A0A0K8RBT7-F1
#
_entry.id   AF-A0A0K8RBT7-F1
#
_cell.length_a   1.000
_cell.length_b   1.000
_cell.length_c   1.000
_cell.angle_alpha   90.00
_cell.angle_beta   90.00
_cell.angle_gamma   90.00
#
_symmetry.space_group_name_H-M   'P 1'
#
loop_
_entity.id
_entity.type
_entity.pdbx_description
1 polymer ?
#
loop_
_entity_poly.entity_id
_entity_poly.type
_entity_poly.pdbx_seq_one_letter_code
_entity_poly.pdbx_strand_id
1 'polypeptide(L)'
;MRKVKFTQQNYHDRLSQIPTDFPKLDDIHPFYADLINILYDKDHYKLALGQINIAKNLVDNVAKDYVRLMKYGDSLYRCKQLKPCCLGAHVYYHQKAEAKFGVFRTSASAPDPSANY
;
A
#
# COMPACT_ATOMS: atom_id res chain seq x y z
N MET A 1 22.74 -4.82 5.51
CA MET A 1 21.92 -3.60 5.63
C MET A 1 21.41 -3.05 4.30
N ARG A 2 22.26 -2.88 3.26
CA ARG A 2 21.84 -2.31 1.95
C ARG A 2 20.60 -2.96 1.33
N LYS A 3 20.48 -4.28 1.38
CA LYS A 3 19.33 -5.02 0.82
C LYS A 3 17.99 -4.63 1.46
N VAL A 4 17.94 -4.44 2.78
CA VAL A 4 16.73 -4.04 3.51
C VAL A 4 16.32 -2.62 3.16
N LYS A 5 17.28 -1.68 3.14
CA LYS A 5 17.05 -0.29 2.75
C LYS A 5 16.61 -0.14 1.30
N PHE A 6 17.20 -0.93 0.39
CA PHE A 6 16.82 -0.91 -1.03
C PHE A 6 15.34 -1.31 -1.21
N THR A 7 14.91 -2.40 -0.56
CA THR A 7 13.52 -2.83 -0.63
C THR A 7 12.57 -1.82 0.01
N GLN A 8 12.93 -1.22 1.15
CA GLN A 8 12.14 -0.16 1.77
C GLN A 8 11.98 1.05 0.83
N GLN A 9 13.06 1.53 0.21
CA GLN A 9 13.00 2.66 -0.70
C GLN A 9 12.08 2.39 -1.90
N ASN A 10 12.19 1.21 -2.53
CA ASN A 10 11.32 0.84 -3.65
C ASN A 10 9.84 0.84 -3.25
N TYR A 11 9.50 0.29 -2.09
CA TYR A 11 8.11 0.32 -1.61
C TYR A 11 7.66 1.74 -1.27
N HIS A 12 8.50 2.53 -0.62
CA HIS A 12 8.20 3.92 -0.28
C HIS A 12 7.93 4.76 -1.54
N ASP A 13 8.77 4.64 -2.57
CA ASP A 13 8.62 5.39 -3.82
C ASP A 13 7.33 5.01 -4.55
N ARG A 14 7.04 3.70 -4.67
CA ARG A 14 5.80 3.22 -5.30
C ARG A 14 4.55 3.63 -4.53
N LEU A 15 4.54 3.43 -3.20
CA LEU A 15 3.41 3.82 -2.33
C LEU A 15 3.22 5.34 -2.25
N SER A 16 4.27 6.13 -2.50
CA SER A 16 4.18 7.58 -2.51
C SER A 16 3.71 8.14 -3.85
N GLN A 17 3.95 7.42 -4.96
CA GLN A 17 3.48 7.81 -6.29
C GLN A 17 1.96 7.61 -6.45
N ILE A 18 1.42 6.52 -5.90
CA ILE A 18 -0.02 6.22 -5.97
C ILE A 18 -0.92 7.38 -5.50
N PRO A 19 -0.73 7.96 -4.30
CA PRO A 19 -1.58 9.07 -3.83
C PRO A 19 -1.32 10.41 -4.54
N THR A 20 -0.20 10.58 -5.25
CA THR A 20 0.06 11.81 -6.03
C THR A 20 -0.55 11.78 -7.41
N ASP A 21 -0.70 10.59 -8.00
CA ASP A 21 -1.30 10.41 -9.33
C ASP A 21 -2.83 10.62 -9.29
N PHE A 22 -3.43 10.55 -8.10
CA PHE A 22 -4.86 10.71 -7.91
C PHE A 22 -5.24 12.10 -7.38
N PRO A 23 -6.02 12.91 -8.14
CA PRO A 23 -6.45 14.22 -7.68
C PRO A 23 -7.39 14.11 -6.47
N LYS A 24 -7.25 15.03 -5.51
CA LYS A 24 -8.14 15.08 -4.35
C LYS A 24 -9.53 15.52 -4.80
N LEU A 25 -10.53 14.68 -4.56
CA LEU A 25 -11.94 14.93 -4.88
C LEU A 25 -12.51 16.22 -4.28
N ASP A 26 -11.88 16.77 -3.25
CA ASP A 26 -12.34 17.98 -2.57
C ASP A 26 -11.99 19.28 -3.33
N ASP A 27 -11.11 19.23 -4.35
CA ASP A 27 -10.69 20.40 -5.15
C ASP A 27 -11.30 20.41 -6.57
N ILE A 28 -12.19 19.46 -6.85
CA ILE A 28 -12.85 19.31 -8.15
C ILE A 28 -14.17 20.08 -8.14
N HIS A 29 -14.54 20.70 -9.27
CA HIS A 29 -15.81 21.40 -9.43
C HIS A 29 -17.00 20.49 -9.04
N PRO A 30 -18.02 21.01 -8.30
CA PRO A 30 -19.13 20.24 -7.74
C PRO A 30 -19.84 19.30 -8.74
N PHE A 31 -19.91 19.69 -10.02
CA PHE A 31 -20.44 18.85 -11.09
C PHE A 31 -19.73 17.48 -11.22
N TYR A 32 -18.40 17.46 -11.19
CA TYR A 32 -17.63 16.22 -11.27
C TYR A 32 -17.57 15.49 -9.93
N ALA A 33 -17.71 16.21 -8.81
CA ALA A 33 -17.81 15.59 -7.50
C ALA A 33 -19.09 14.75 -7.36
N ASP A 34 -20.22 15.26 -7.84
CA ASP A 34 -21.49 14.52 -7.85
C ASP A 34 -21.46 13.34 -8.82
N LEU A 35 -20.86 13.50 -10.01
CA LEU A 35 -20.68 12.42 -10.96
C LEU A 35 -19.83 11.28 -10.39
N ILE A 36 -18.72 11.62 -9.71
CA ILE A 36 -17.86 10.63 -9.08
C ILE A 36 -18.60 9.97 -7.92
N ASN A 37 -19.33 10.71 -7.09
CA ASN A 37 -20.06 10.14 -5.95
C ASN A 37 -21.14 9.11 -6.38
N ILE A 38 -21.74 9.28 -7.55
CA ILE A 38 -22.71 8.33 -8.12
C ILE A 38 -22.02 7.07 -8.68
N LEU A 39 -20.86 7.23 -9.33
CA LEU A 39 -20.12 6.11 -9.94
C LEU A 39 -19.22 5.36 -8.95
N TYR A 40 -18.70 6.06 -7.94
CA TYR A 40 -17.80 5.61 -6.90
C TYR A 40 -18.11 6.34 -5.60
N ASP A 41 -18.43 5.61 -4.53
CA ASP A 41 -18.66 6.20 -3.22
C ASP A 41 -17.43 7.03 -2.77
N LYS A 42 -17.63 8.33 -2.52
CA LYS A 42 -16.59 9.27 -2.07
C LYS A 42 -15.87 8.79 -0.81
N ASP A 43 -16.59 8.11 0.08
CA ASP A 43 -16.04 7.60 1.33
C ASP A 43 -15.09 6.43 1.09
N HIS A 44 -15.41 5.58 0.11
CA HIS A 44 -14.57 4.45 -0.26
C HIS A 44 -13.21 4.92 -0.79
N TYR A 45 -13.19 5.99 -1.60
CA TYR A 45 -11.97 6.60 -2.11
C TYR A 45 -11.09 7.19 -0.99
N LYS A 46 -11.69 7.95 -0.06
CA LYS A 46 -10.96 8.52 1.08
C LYS A 46 -10.40 7.43 2.00
N LEU A 47 -11.17 6.36 2.24
CA LEU A 47 -10.72 5.21 3.01
C LEU A 47 -9.53 4.51 2.33
N ALA A 48 -9.59 4.26 1.03
CA ALA A 48 -8.51 3.61 0.29
C ALA A 48 -7.19 4.40 0.37
N LEU A 49 -7.23 5.73 0.16
CA LEU A 49 -6.05 6.58 0.27
C LEU A 49 -5.50 6.63 1.70
N GLY A 50 -6.38 6.66 2.71
CA GLY A 50 -5.99 6.60 4.12
C GLY A 50 -5.25 5.29 4.46
N GLN A 51 -5.71 4.15 3.93
CA GLN A 51 -5.07 2.86 4.15
C GLN A 51 -3.69 2.77 3.50
N ILE A 52 -3.49 3.35 2.31
CA ILE A 52 -2.17 3.43 1.66
C ILE A 52 -1.18 4.22 2.53
N ASN A 53 -1.62 5.34 3.10
CA ASN A 53 -0.75 6.16 3.95
C ASN A 53 -0.36 5.44 5.24
N ILE A 54 -1.28 4.66 5.83
CA ILE A 54 -0.98 3.80 6.99
C ILE A 54 0.01 2.69 6.60
N ALA A 55 -0.20 2.02 5.45
CA ALA A 55 0.70 0.97 4.97
C ALA A 55 2.13 1.50 4.73
N LYS A 56 2.27 2.70 4.14
CA LYS A 56 3.55 3.39 3.98
C LYS A 56 4.28 3.55 5.32
N ASN A 57 3.58 4.07 6.34
CA ASN A 57 4.15 4.25 7.68
C ASN A 57 4.55 2.92 8.35
N LEU A 58 3.76 1.86 8.16
CA LEU A 58 4.07 0.52 8.69
C LEU A 58 5.35 -0.04 8.07
N VAL A 59 5.53 0.06 6.75
CA VAL A 59 6.75 -0.40 6.06
C VAL A 59 7.99 0.34 6.57
N ASP A 60 7.89 1.66 6.75
CA ASP A 60 9.01 2.48 7.25
C ASP A 60 9.39 2.14 8.71
N ASN A 61 8.42 1.85 9.57
CA ASN A 61 8.67 1.45 10.96
C ASN A 61 9.36 0.08 11.03
N VAL A 62 8.83 -0.90 10.29
CA VAL A 62 9.39 -2.25 10.19
C VAL A 62 10.84 -2.21 9.71
N ALA A 63 11.12 -1.45 8.66
CA ALA A 63 12.47 -1.30 8.13
C ALA A 63 13.44 -0.67 9.14
N LYS A 64 13.01 0.36 9.89
CA LYS A 64 13.82 1.00 10.93
C LYS A 64 14.18 0.03 12.05
N ASP A 65 13.22 -0.76 12.52
CA ASP A 65 13.44 -1.71 13.61
C ASP A 65 14.36 -2.85 13.18
N TYR A 66 14.14 -3.45 12.00
CA TYR A 66 15.05 -4.48 11.49
C TYR A 66 16.47 -3.96 11.22
N VAL A 67 16.63 -2.70 10.78
CA VAL A 67 17.96 -2.09 10.64
C VAL A 67 18.64 -1.90 12.01
N ARG A 68 17.90 -1.55 13.07
CA ARG A 68 18.45 -1.48 14.42
C ARG A 68 18.87 -2.87 14.90
N LEU A 69 18.02 -3.89 14.78
CA LEU A 69 18.36 -5.26 15.19
C LEU A 69 19.58 -5.82 14.46
N MET A 70 19.77 -5.49 13.18
CA MET A 70 20.95 -5.90 12.42
C MET A 70 22.26 -5.24 12.87
N LYS A 71 22.22 -4.09 13.55
CA LYS A 71 23.43 -3.43 14.07
C LYS A 71 23.97 -4.11 15.33
N TYR A 72 23.11 -4.75 16.12
CA TYR A 72 23.46 -5.46 17.35
C TYR A 72 23.53 -6.99 17.14
N GLY A 73 23.72 -7.44 15.90
CA GLY A 73 23.81 -8.86 15.58
C GLY A 73 25.24 -9.37 15.69
N ASP A 74 25.54 -10.15 16.73
CA ASP A 74 26.89 -10.68 16.98
C ASP A 74 27.30 -11.82 16.02
N SER A 75 26.34 -12.44 15.33
CA SER A 75 26.58 -13.59 14.44
C SER A 75 26.01 -13.37 13.03
N LEU A 76 26.78 -13.81 12.02
CA LEU A 76 26.37 -13.83 10.62
C LEU A 76 25.08 -14.63 10.42
N TYR A 77 24.87 -15.69 11.21
CA TYR A 77 23.66 -16.51 11.15
C TYR A 77 22.42 -15.70 11.54
N ARG A 78 22.49 -14.92 12.63
CA ARG A 78 21.39 -14.07 13.10
C ARG A 78 21.04 -13.01 12.06
N CYS A 79 22.06 -12.36 11.49
CA CYS A 79 21.90 -11.38 10.41
C CYS A 79 21.32 -12.01 9.12
N LYS A 80 21.66 -13.26 8.82
CA LYS A 80 21.12 -14.00 7.66
C LYS A 80 19.64 -14.33 7.83
N GLN A 81 19.18 -14.69 9.03
CA GLN A 81 17.77 -15.00 9.34
C GLN A 81 16.89 -13.75 9.45
N LEU A 82 17.44 -12.63 9.96
CA LEU A 82 16.72 -11.35 10.06
C LEU A 82 16.34 -10.79 8.68
N LYS A 83 17.16 -11.03 7.65
CA LYS A 83 16.90 -10.56 6.29
C LYS A 83 15.60 -11.13 5.68
N PRO A 84 15.40 -12.45 5.56
CA PRO A 84 14.17 -13.03 5.01
C PRO A 84 12.93 -12.72 5.86
N CYS A 85 13.03 -12.68 7.19
CA CYS A 85 11.91 -12.21 8.04
C CYS A 85 11.46 -10.79 7.69
N CYS A 86 12.41 -9.87 7.52
CA CYS A 86 12.12 -8.49 7.13
C CYS A 86 11.48 -8.40 5.72
N LEU A 87 12.00 -9.17 4.76
CA LEU A 87 11.43 -9.22 3.41
C LEU A 87 10.02 -9.82 3.39
N GLY A 88 9.79 -10.89 4.16
CA GLY A 88 8.46 -11.49 4.32
C GLY A 88 7.47 -10.52 4.96
N ALA A 89 7.90 -9.76 5.97
CA ALA A 89 7.07 -8.72 6.57
C ALA A 89 6.68 -7.65 5.54
N HIS A 90 7.61 -7.16 4.72
CA HIS A 90 7.27 -6.19 3.66
C HIS A 90 6.25 -6.74 2.66
N VAL A 91 6.39 -7.99 2.22
CA VAL A 91 5.44 -8.64 1.30
C VAL A 91 4.07 -8.80 1.97
N TYR A 92 4.01 -9.15 3.25
CA TYR A 92 2.76 -9.25 3.99
C TYR A 92 2.03 -7.90 4.06
N TYR A 93 2.72 -6.81 4.40
CA TYR A 93 2.11 -5.48 4.42
C TYR A 93 1.69 -5.00 3.03
N HIS A 94 2.45 -5.35 2.00
CA HIS A 94 2.08 -5.09 0.61
C HIS A 94 0.81 -5.82 0.21
N GLN A 95 0.74 -7.15 0.41
CA GLN A 95 -0.45 -7.95 0.13
C GLN A 95 -1.66 -7.49 0.94
N LYS A 96 -1.45 -7.04 2.18
CA LYS A 96 -2.51 -6.52 3.03
C LYS A 96 -3.03 -5.16 2.55
N ALA A 97 -2.16 -4.32 1.97
CA ALA A 97 -2.57 -3.10 1.30
C ALA A 97 -3.31 -3.42 -0.01
N GLU A 98 -2.80 -4.36 -0.81
CA GLU A 98 -3.42 -4.82 -2.05
C GLU A 98 -4.76 -5.50 -1.84
N ALA A 99 -4.98 -6.28 -0.77
CA ALA A 99 -6.28 -6.89 -0.49
C ALA A 99 -7.35 -5.81 -0.24
N LYS A 100 -6.97 -4.70 0.40
CA LYS A 100 -7.88 -3.57 0.63
C LYS A 100 -8.11 -2.74 -0.64
N PHE A 101 -7.11 -2.63 -1.50
CA PHE A 101 -7.23 -2.00 -2.83
C PHE A 101 -7.92 -2.92 -3.84
N GLY A 102 -7.83 -4.24 -3.67
CA GLY A 102 -8.42 -5.27 -4.51
C GLY A 102 -9.94 -5.32 -4.39
N VAL A 103 -10.48 -4.96 -3.21
CA VAL A 103 -11.90 -4.66 -3.04
C VAL A 103 -12.38 -3.58 -4.04
N PHE A 104 -11.52 -2.61 -4.38
CA PHE A 104 -11.78 -1.59 -5.42
C PHE A 104 -11.71 -2.18 -6.84
N ARG A 105 -10.84 -3.17 -7.08
CA ARG A 105 -10.72 -3.84 -8.38
C ARG A 105 -11.86 -4.83 -8.64
N THR A 106 -12.37 -5.49 -7.59
CA THR A 106 -13.52 -6.39 -7.66
C THR A 106 -14.86 -5.66 -7.70
N SER A 107 -14.95 -4.45 -7.13
CA SER A 107 -16.15 -3.59 -7.30
C SER A 107 -16.16 -2.87 -8.66
N ALA A 108 -15.01 -2.68 -9.30
CA ALA A 108 -14.90 -2.25 -10.70
C ALA A 108 -15.13 -3.40 -11.71
N SER A 109 -15.17 -4.65 -11.25
CA SER A 109 -15.64 -5.81 -12.00
C SER A 109 -16.94 -6.33 -11.40
N ALA A 110 -17.99 -5.49 -11.39
CA ALA A 110 -19.33 -6.07 -11.42
C ALA A 110 -19.40 -6.96 -12.68
N PRO A 111 -19.85 -8.22 -12.58
CA PRO A 111 -20.11 -9.01 -13.78
C PRO A 111 -21.15 -8.26 -14.61
N ASP A 112 -20.85 -8.00 -15.87
CA ASP A 112 -21.81 -7.48 -16.83
C ASP A 112 -23.12 -8.26 -16.70
N PRO A 113 -24.29 -7.60 -16.49
CA PRO A 113 -25.58 -8.28 -16.42
C PRO A 113 -26.01 -8.92 -17.75
N SER A 114 -25.21 -8.81 -18.82
CA SER A 114 -25.52 -9.35 -20.16
C SER A 114 -24.90 -10.72 -20.45
N ALA A 115 -24.34 -11.40 -19.45
CA ALA A 115 -23.78 -12.75 -19.61
C ALA A 115 -24.72 -13.89 -19.18
N ASN A 116 -26.01 -13.62 -18.94
CA ASN A 116 -27.04 -14.65 -18.89
C ASN A 116 -28.37 -14.09 -19.43
N TYR A 117 -28.75 -14.61 -20.61
CA TYR A 117 -29.89 -14.29 -21.48
C TYR A 117 -29.77 -13.03 -22.34
#